data_AF-A0A941MYL1-F1
#
_entry.id   AF-A0A941MYL1-F1
#
_cell.length_a   1.000
_cell.length_b   1.000
_cell.length_c   1.000
_cell.angle_alpha   90.00
_cell.angle_beta   90.00
_cell.angle_gamma   90.00
#
_symmetry.space_group_name_H-M   'P 1'
#
loop_
_entity.id
_entity.type
_entity.pdbx_description
1 polymer ?
#
loop_
_entity_poly.entity_id
_entity_poly.type
_entity_poly.pdbx_seq_one_letter_code
_entity_poly.pdbx_strand_id
1 'polypeptide(L)'
;MSQPPESDAGPTTPDYLVPPEPRRNFVAQLAAVVVGGLTGLVPLAAGLATFLNPLRKSVKDKLAPSGSEEGFYKVAHLDSLSAVPQAFKIIADRKDAWNTFPKDAIGSVYLTKGDDGKILAFNLTCPHAGCAVDWRPAKKAYHCPCHNSSFTADGTRAPDSPSARDLDSLEVKVDTNGAVWVKYQDFKTGEKEKHPA
;
A
#
# COMPACT_ATOMS: atom_id res chain seq x y z
N MET A 1 -8.90 14.40 -108.87
CA MET A 1 -9.60 13.91 -107.66
C MET A 1 -8.55 13.32 -106.73
N SER A 2 -8.34 13.91 -105.55
CA SER A 2 -7.40 13.42 -104.53
C SER A 2 -8.20 13.03 -103.29
N GLN A 3 -8.08 11.78 -102.84
CA GLN A 3 -8.67 11.33 -101.57
C GLN A 3 -7.81 11.80 -100.38
N PRO A 4 -8.41 12.13 -99.21
CA PRO A 4 -7.65 12.42 -98.01
C PRO A 4 -7.19 11.13 -97.29
N PRO A 5 -6.14 11.19 -96.45
CA PRO A 5 -5.62 10.03 -95.75
C PRO A 5 -6.52 9.61 -94.58
N GLU A 6 -6.77 8.31 -94.44
CA GLU A 6 -7.41 7.72 -93.26
C GLU A 6 -6.49 7.84 -92.05
N SER A 7 -7.03 8.35 -90.93
CA SER A 7 -6.34 8.45 -89.65
C SER A 7 -6.47 7.13 -88.88
N ASP A 8 -5.35 6.47 -88.61
CA ASP A 8 -5.24 5.33 -87.68
C ASP A 8 -5.49 5.79 -86.23
N ALA A 9 -6.77 5.86 -85.85
CA ALA A 9 -7.17 5.83 -84.44
C ALA A 9 -7.42 4.36 -84.07
N GLY A 10 -6.39 3.69 -83.57
CA GLY A 10 -6.55 2.36 -82.95
C GLY A 10 -7.59 2.41 -81.82
N PRO A 11 -8.31 1.30 -81.57
CA PRO A 11 -9.45 1.30 -80.66
C PRO A 11 -8.99 1.66 -79.24
N THR A 12 -9.47 2.79 -78.73
CA THR A 12 -9.39 3.10 -77.31
C THR A 12 -10.22 2.04 -76.58
N THR A 13 -9.55 1.22 -75.76
CA THR A 13 -10.25 0.24 -74.92
C THR A 13 -11.28 0.98 -74.07
N PRO A 14 -12.56 0.61 -74.15
CA PRO A 14 -13.60 1.33 -73.44
C PRO A 14 -13.51 1.10 -71.93
N ASP A 15 -13.75 2.17 -71.15
CA ASP A 15 -13.63 2.21 -69.68
C ASP A 15 -14.48 1.17 -68.92
N TYR A 16 -15.38 0.45 -69.58
CA TYR A 16 -16.25 -0.56 -68.97
C TYR A 16 -15.60 -1.93 -68.74
N LEU A 17 -14.35 -2.13 -69.15
CA LEU A 17 -13.60 -3.37 -68.89
C LEU A 17 -12.84 -3.37 -67.56
N VAL A 18 -12.88 -2.28 -66.79
CA VAL A 18 -12.36 -2.27 -65.42
C VAL A 18 -13.46 -2.77 -64.49
N PRO A 19 -13.39 -4.00 -63.95
CA PRO A 19 -14.38 -4.47 -62.99
C PRO A 19 -14.39 -3.54 -61.77
N PRO A 20 -15.57 -3.15 -61.25
CA PRO A 20 -15.64 -2.31 -60.06
C PRO A 20 -14.96 -3.03 -58.90
N GLU A 21 -14.08 -2.31 -58.18
CA GLU A 21 -13.38 -2.83 -57.00
C GLU A 21 -14.37 -3.57 -56.08
N PRO A 22 -14.14 -4.85 -55.76
CA PRO A 22 -15.14 -5.66 -55.10
C PRO A 22 -15.37 -5.15 -53.67
N ARG A 23 -16.61 -4.72 -53.38
CA ARG A 23 -17.07 -4.21 -52.07
C ARG A 23 -16.75 -5.15 -50.88
N ARG A 24 -16.51 -6.44 -51.14
CA ARG A 24 -16.04 -7.44 -50.15
C ARG A 24 -14.66 -7.09 -49.59
N ASN A 25 -13.79 -6.44 -50.36
CA ASN A 25 -12.46 -6.01 -49.89
C ASN A 25 -12.59 -4.91 -48.83
N PHE A 26 -13.51 -3.97 -49.02
CA PHE A 26 -13.79 -2.92 -48.03
C PHE A 26 -14.32 -3.49 -46.71
N VAL A 27 -15.32 -4.39 -46.77
CA VAL A 27 -15.87 -5.03 -45.56
C VAL A 27 -14.82 -5.89 -44.86
N ALA A 28 -14.01 -6.64 -45.61
CA ALA A 28 -12.93 -7.46 -45.05
C ALA A 28 -11.83 -6.60 -44.41
N GLN A 29 -11.45 -5.48 -45.03
CA GLN A 29 -10.46 -4.55 -44.50
C GLN A 29 -10.98 -3.84 -43.25
N LEU A 30 -12.25 -3.43 -43.24
CA LEU A 30 -12.88 -2.83 -42.07
C LEU A 30 -12.98 -3.84 -40.91
N ALA A 31 -13.38 -5.08 -41.19
CA ALA A 31 -13.38 -6.15 -40.21
C ALA A 31 -11.97 -6.44 -39.66
N ALA A 32 -10.95 -6.48 -40.51
CA ALA A 32 -9.57 -6.70 -40.09
C ALA A 32 -9.04 -5.56 -39.20
N VAL A 33 -9.36 -4.29 -39.52
CA VAL A 33 -9.01 -3.14 -38.68
C VAL A 33 -9.72 -3.20 -37.33
N VAL A 34 -11.01 -3.56 -37.30
CA VAL A 34 -11.76 -3.68 -36.06
C VAL A 34 -11.20 -4.81 -35.19
N VAL A 35 -10.99 -6.00 -35.76
CA VAL A 35 -10.46 -7.16 -35.02
C VAL A 35 -9.02 -6.90 -34.58
N GLY A 36 -8.16 -6.35 -35.43
CA GLY A 36 -6.79 -5.98 -35.10
C GLY A 36 -6.73 -4.88 -34.04
N GLY A 37 -7.60 -3.88 -34.15
CA GLY A 37 -7.74 -2.82 -33.15
C GLY A 37 -8.16 -3.36 -31.78
N LEU A 38 -9.16 -4.25 -31.75
CA LEU A 38 -9.61 -4.88 -30.50
C LEU A 38 -8.54 -5.78 -29.89
N THR A 39 -7.90 -6.63 -30.69
CA THR A 39 -6.87 -7.56 -30.22
C THR A 39 -5.58 -6.86 -29.79
N GLY A 40 -5.24 -5.72 -30.38
CA GLY A 40 -4.07 -4.92 -29.99
C GLY A 40 -4.36 -3.96 -28.83
N LEU A 41 -5.42 -3.16 -28.92
CA LEU A 41 -5.68 -2.08 -27.96
C LEU A 41 -6.24 -2.59 -26.64
N VAL A 42 -7.08 -3.63 -26.63
CA VAL A 42 -7.71 -4.09 -25.38
C VAL A 42 -6.67 -4.68 -24.41
N PRO A 43 -5.77 -5.58 -24.82
CA PRO A 43 -4.73 -6.09 -23.92
C PRO A 43 -3.73 -5.00 -23.51
N LEU A 44 -3.39 -4.09 -24.42
CA LEU A 44 -2.49 -2.98 -24.11
C LEU A 44 -3.10 -2.01 -23.09
N ALA A 45 -4.38 -1.65 -23.26
CA ALA A 45 -5.10 -0.81 -22.30
C ALA A 45 -5.26 -1.51 -20.95
N ALA A 46 -5.59 -2.81 -20.93
CA ALA A 46 -5.69 -3.60 -19.71
C ALA A 46 -4.34 -3.72 -18.99
N GLY A 47 -3.26 -4.01 -19.72
CA GLY A 47 -1.90 -4.08 -19.20
C GLY A 47 -1.45 -2.75 -18.60
N LEU A 48 -1.69 -1.65 -19.31
CA LEU A 48 -1.38 -0.30 -18.83
C LEU A 48 -2.22 0.06 -17.60
N ALA A 49 -3.50 -0.29 -17.57
CA ALA A 49 -4.37 -0.05 -16.43
C ALA A 49 -3.89 -0.81 -15.18
N THR A 50 -3.50 -2.08 -15.32
CA THR A 50 -2.97 -2.88 -14.20
C THR A 50 -1.60 -2.38 -13.75
N PHE A 51 -0.73 -2.01 -14.68
CA PHE A 51 0.60 -1.46 -14.37
C PHE A 51 0.50 -0.10 -13.67
N LEU A 52 -0.41 0.78 -14.10
CA LEU A 52 -0.61 2.10 -13.48
C LEU A 52 -1.59 2.07 -12.29
N ASN A 53 -2.18 0.92 -11.96
CA ASN A 53 -3.11 0.76 -10.85
C ASN A 53 -2.56 1.30 -9.51
N PRO A 54 -1.27 1.13 -9.17
CA PRO A 54 -0.75 1.64 -7.90
C PRO A 54 -0.66 3.16 -7.84
N LEU A 55 -0.63 3.85 -8.98
CA LEU A 55 -0.68 5.31 -9.02
C LEU A 55 -2.10 5.84 -8.80
N ARG A 56 -3.12 5.00 -9.01
CA ARG A 56 -4.55 5.36 -8.84
C ARG A 56 -5.08 5.11 -7.43
N LYS A 57 -4.45 4.22 -6.66
CA LYS A 57 -4.85 3.95 -5.26
C LYS A 57 -4.29 5.02 -4.32
N SER A 58 -5.11 5.50 -3.39
CA SER A 58 -4.68 6.53 -2.44
C SER A 58 -3.61 5.97 -1.49
N VAL A 59 -2.75 6.84 -0.95
CA VAL A 59 -1.74 6.45 0.05
C VAL A 59 -2.38 5.74 1.25
N LYS A 60 -3.63 6.08 1.60
CA LYS A 60 -4.39 5.43 2.68
C LYS A 60 -4.73 3.97 2.37
N ASP A 61 -4.98 3.64 1.11
CA ASP A 61 -5.33 2.27 0.68
C ASP A 61 -4.10 1.33 0.64
N LYS A 62 -2.90 1.89 0.62
CA LYS A 62 -1.63 1.15 0.62
C LYS A 62 -1.21 0.72 2.03
N LEU A 63 -1.70 1.39 3.08
CA LEU A 63 -1.25 1.18 4.46
C LEU A 63 -2.28 0.50 5.36
N ALA A 64 -3.53 0.27 4.91
CA ALA A 64 -4.52 -0.47 5.68
C ALA A 64 -4.37 -1.99 5.44
N PRO A 65 -3.79 -2.76 6.37
CA PRO A 65 -3.66 -4.19 6.25
C PRO A 65 -5.04 -4.86 6.34
N SER A 66 -5.22 -5.99 5.65
CA SER A 66 -6.44 -6.80 5.83
C SER A 66 -6.53 -7.27 7.29
N GLY A 67 -7.71 -7.14 7.90
CA GLY A 67 -7.98 -7.60 9.27
C GLY A 67 -7.99 -6.50 10.33
N SER A 68 -7.84 -5.23 9.94
CA SER A 68 -8.04 -4.10 10.84
C SER A 68 -9.42 -3.46 10.66
N GLU A 69 -10.15 -3.28 11.75
CA GLU A 69 -11.30 -2.38 11.80
C GLU A 69 -10.76 -1.01 12.23
N GLU A 70 -10.81 -0.01 11.35
CA GLU A 70 -10.32 1.36 11.64
C GLU A 70 -8.85 1.44 12.12
N GLY A 71 -8.01 0.48 11.72
CA GLY A 71 -6.60 0.40 12.13
C GLY A 71 -6.35 -0.31 13.47
N PHE A 72 -7.36 -0.96 14.05
CA PHE A 72 -7.21 -1.79 15.24
C PHE A 72 -6.81 -3.22 14.89
N TYR A 73 -5.85 -3.77 15.63
CA TYR A 73 -5.39 -5.15 15.50
C TYR A 73 -5.56 -5.87 16.82
N LYS A 74 -6.05 -7.10 16.78
CA LYS A 74 -6.12 -7.98 17.95
C LYS A 74 -4.71 -8.45 18.32
N VAL A 75 -4.27 -8.13 19.53
CA VAL A 75 -2.88 -8.40 19.97
C VAL A 75 -2.81 -9.49 21.02
N ALA A 76 -3.65 -9.41 22.05
CA ALA A 76 -3.58 -10.29 23.21
C ALA A 76 -4.96 -10.47 23.88
N HIS A 77 -5.02 -11.34 24.88
CA HIS A 77 -6.16 -11.46 25.79
C HIS A 77 -5.84 -10.79 27.13
N LEU A 78 -6.82 -10.18 27.79
CA LEU A 78 -6.62 -9.42 29.03
C LEU A 78 -5.99 -10.25 30.16
N ASP A 79 -6.27 -11.56 30.19
CA ASP A 79 -5.73 -12.50 31.18
C ASP A 79 -4.27 -12.90 30.93
N SER A 80 -3.79 -12.69 29.71
CA SER A 80 -2.39 -12.97 29.34
C SER A 80 -1.45 -11.79 29.63
N LEU A 81 -2.00 -10.63 29.97
CA LEU A 81 -1.23 -9.41 30.26
C LEU A 81 -0.86 -9.33 31.74
N SER A 82 0.36 -8.87 31.99
CA SER A 82 0.90 -8.65 33.34
C SER A 82 1.19 -7.17 33.62
N ALA A 83 1.54 -6.85 34.86
CA ALA A 83 2.03 -5.53 35.27
C ALA A 83 3.44 -5.20 34.74
N VAL A 84 4.12 -6.18 34.15
CA VAL A 84 5.41 -5.97 33.49
C VAL A 84 5.16 -5.76 31.99
N PRO A 85 5.76 -4.73 31.36
CA PRO A 85 5.66 -4.53 29.92
C PRO A 85 6.09 -5.77 29.12
N GLN A 86 5.20 -6.22 28.23
CA GLN A 86 5.41 -7.37 27.34
C GLN A 86 5.34 -6.91 25.88
N ALA A 87 6.30 -7.36 25.07
CA ALA A 87 6.36 -7.03 23.65
C ALA A 87 5.50 -8.02 22.83
N PHE A 88 4.67 -7.48 21.94
CA PHE A 88 3.84 -8.25 21.01
C PHE A 88 4.05 -7.74 19.59
N LYS A 89 4.08 -8.67 18.62
CA LYS A 89 4.12 -8.34 17.20
C LYS A 89 2.72 -8.03 16.71
N ILE A 90 2.59 -7.01 15.87
CA ILE A 90 1.37 -6.74 15.12
C ILE A 90 1.46 -7.54 13.81
N ILE A 91 0.57 -8.51 13.66
CA ILE A 91 0.51 -9.38 12.48
C ILE A 91 -0.65 -8.96 11.60
N ALA A 92 -0.36 -8.63 10.35
CA ALA A 92 -1.38 -8.28 9.38
C ALA A 92 -0.87 -8.47 7.93
N ASP A 93 -1.77 -8.38 6.96
CA ASP A 93 -1.35 -8.50 5.57
C ASP A 93 -0.72 -7.19 5.05
N ARG A 94 0.56 -7.22 4.69
CA ARG A 94 1.22 -6.06 4.08
C ARG A 94 0.93 -6.05 2.58
N LYS A 95 0.33 -4.97 2.07
CA LYS A 95 0.11 -4.78 0.63
C LYS A 95 1.07 -3.70 0.12
N ASP A 96 1.89 -4.05 -0.86
CA ASP A 96 2.65 -3.05 -1.62
C ASP A 96 1.93 -2.76 -2.95
N ALA A 97 2.61 -2.06 -3.86
CA ALA A 97 2.03 -1.68 -5.13
C ALA A 97 1.63 -2.86 -6.03
N TRP A 98 2.33 -4.00 -5.99
CA TRP A 98 2.02 -5.17 -6.85
C TRP A 98 1.93 -6.50 -6.10
N ASN A 99 2.36 -6.57 -4.84
CA ASN A 99 2.42 -7.78 -4.04
C ASN A 99 1.58 -7.66 -2.76
N THR A 100 1.14 -8.80 -2.26
CA THR A 100 0.55 -8.94 -0.92
C THR A 100 1.34 -9.97 -0.15
N PHE A 101 1.77 -9.61 1.05
CA PHE A 101 2.48 -10.47 2.00
C PHE A 101 1.49 -10.82 3.12
N PRO A 102 0.90 -12.02 3.09
CA PRO A 102 -0.07 -12.42 4.09
C PRO A 102 0.61 -12.66 5.44
N LYS A 103 -0.05 -12.29 6.54
CA LYS A 103 0.41 -12.53 7.93
C LYS A 103 1.84 -12.02 8.21
N ASP A 104 2.19 -10.87 7.66
CA ASP A 104 3.49 -10.26 7.91
C ASP A 104 3.51 -9.54 9.27
N ALA A 105 4.70 -9.42 9.87
CA ALA A 105 4.89 -8.65 11.09
C ALA A 105 5.13 -7.18 10.72
N ILE A 106 4.07 -6.38 10.73
CA ILE A 106 4.12 -4.98 10.31
C ILE A 106 4.68 -4.04 11.39
N GLY A 107 4.83 -4.53 12.62
CA GLY A 107 5.19 -3.70 13.76
C GLY A 107 5.27 -4.46 15.07
N SER A 108 5.63 -3.76 16.15
CA SER A 108 5.61 -4.31 17.50
C SER A 108 5.18 -3.26 18.52
N VAL A 109 4.55 -3.72 19.59
CA VAL A 109 4.01 -2.88 20.66
C VAL A 109 4.37 -3.47 22.01
N TYR A 110 4.59 -2.61 23.00
CA TYR A 110 4.54 -3.02 24.40
C TYR A 110 3.11 -2.90 24.92
N LEU A 111 2.66 -3.92 25.64
CA LEU A 111 1.42 -3.88 26.44
C LEU A 111 1.76 -4.08 27.91
N THR A 112 1.14 -3.27 28.76
CA THR A 112 1.21 -3.38 30.22
C THR A 112 -0.17 -3.24 30.82
N LYS A 113 -0.52 -4.10 31.78
CA LYS A 113 -1.77 -4.02 32.53
C LYS A 113 -1.50 -3.42 33.90
N GLY A 114 -1.97 -2.20 34.12
CA GLY A 114 -1.91 -1.55 35.43
C GLY A 114 -2.84 -2.22 36.44
N ASP A 115 -2.58 -1.98 37.73
CA ASP A 115 -3.38 -2.52 38.84
C ASP A 115 -4.83 -1.97 38.82
N ASP A 116 -5.05 -0.81 38.21
CA ASP A 116 -6.37 -0.21 37.97
C ASP A 116 -7.11 -0.84 36.77
N GLY A 117 -6.53 -1.87 36.15
CA GLY A 117 -7.06 -2.54 34.97
C GLY A 117 -6.85 -1.78 33.67
N LYS A 118 -6.21 -0.60 33.69
CA LYS A 118 -5.90 0.14 32.45
C LYS A 118 -4.76 -0.53 31.71
N ILE A 119 -4.90 -0.57 30.39
CA ILE A 119 -3.85 -1.08 29.51
C ILE A 119 -3.09 0.10 28.92
N LEU A 120 -1.77 0.11 29.12
CA LEU A 120 -0.86 1.00 28.42
C LEU A 120 -0.31 0.26 27.19
N ALA A 121 -0.38 0.92 26.03
CA ALA A 121 0.26 0.46 24.81
C ALA A 121 1.24 1.50 24.30
N PHE A 122 2.45 1.06 23.98
CA PHE A 122 3.47 1.91 23.38
C PHE A 122 4.02 1.28 22.10
N ASN A 123 4.27 2.10 21.08
CA ASN A 123 5.01 1.68 19.90
C ASN A 123 6.45 1.31 20.32
N LEU A 124 6.95 0.18 19.83
CA LEU A 124 8.29 -0.30 20.14
C LEU A 124 9.38 0.48 19.38
N THR A 125 8.98 1.33 18.42
CA THR A 125 9.82 2.22 17.65
C THR A 125 10.21 3.46 18.45
N CYS A 126 11.51 3.72 18.58
CA CYS A 126 12.03 4.89 19.27
C CYS A 126 11.74 6.18 18.47
N PRO A 127 11.10 7.20 19.07
CA PRO A 127 10.80 8.46 18.38
C PRO A 127 12.04 9.25 17.95
N HIS A 128 13.23 8.93 18.46
CA HIS A 128 14.47 9.59 18.06
C HIS A 128 14.84 9.29 16.60
N ALA A 129 15.07 8.01 16.27
CA ALA A 129 15.60 7.58 14.98
C ALA A 129 15.08 6.21 14.52
N GLY A 130 13.99 5.72 15.11
CA GLY A 130 13.28 4.53 14.62
C GLY A 130 13.82 3.16 15.10
N CYS A 131 14.85 3.13 15.96
CA CYS A 131 15.34 1.88 16.53
C CYS A 131 14.32 1.23 17.49
N ALA A 132 14.37 -0.09 17.62
CA ALA A 132 13.59 -0.81 18.62
C ALA A 132 13.99 -0.42 20.06
N VAL A 133 13.01 -0.21 20.93
CA VAL A 133 13.21 0.02 22.37
C VAL A 133 13.06 -1.27 23.16
N ASP A 134 13.96 -1.48 24.12
CA ASP A 134 13.95 -2.63 25.03
C ASP A 134 13.37 -2.23 26.39
N TRP A 135 12.51 -3.07 26.96
CA TRP A 135 12.20 -2.96 28.38
C TRP A 135 13.38 -3.45 29.23
N ARG A 136 13.80 -2.65 30.21
CA ARG A 136 14.87 -3.00 31.17
C ARG A 136 14.27 -3.18 32.57
N PRO A 137 13.94 -4.42 33.01
CA PRO A 137 13.27 -4.66 34.28
C PRO A 137 13.99 -4.06 35.50
N ALA A 138 15.33 -4.14 35.52
CA ALA A 138 16.14 -3.61 36.62
C ALA A 138 16.02 -2.08 36.78
N LYS A 139 15.77 -1.35 35.68
CA LYS A 139 15.61 0.11 35.69
C LYS A 139 14.15 0.56 35.63
N LYS A 140 13.21 -0.38 35.42
CA LYS A 140 11.79 -0.10 35.16
C LYS A 140 11.60 0.98 34.08
N ALA A 141 12.37 0.87 33.00
CA ALA A 141 12.44 1.87 31.93
C ALA A 141 12.57 1.21 30.57
N TYR A 142 12.03 1.86 29.54
CA TYR A 142 12.34 1.52 28.14
C TYR A 142 13.64 2.18 27.73
N HIS A 143 14.46 1.45 26.99
CA HIS A 143 15.80 1.85 26.61
C HIS A 143 16.08 1.54 25.14
N CYS A 144 16.51 2.56 24.39
CA CYS A 144 16.95 2.43 23.01
C CYS A 144 18.48 2.30 22.96
N PRO A 145 19.03 1.17 22.47
CA PRO A 145 20.47 0.93 22.46
C PRO A 145 21.24 1.76 21.42
N CYS A 146 20.57 2.37 20.43
CA CYS A 146 21.24 3.06 19.33
C CYS A 146 21.92 4.38 19.76
N HIS A 147 21.22 5.19 20.54
CA HIS A 147 21.70 6.51 20.98
C HIS A 147 21.33 6.78 22.44
N ASN A 148 21.09 5.71 23.22
CA ASN A 148 20.83 5.81 24.65
C ASN A 148 19.55 6.59 25.02
N SER A 149 18.53 6.60 24.14
CA SER A 149 17.21 7.14 24.52
C SER A 149 16.60 6.30 25.65
N SER A 150 16.00 6.97 26.62
CA SER A 150 15.39 6.33 27.78
C SER A 150 14.03 6.93 28.06
N PHE A 151 13.10 6.07 28.48
CA PHE A 151 11.72 6.43 28.82
C PHE A 151 11.33 5.70 30.10
N THR A 152 10.55 6.35 30.95
CA THR A 152 9.98 5.77 32.17
C THR A 152 8.92 4.70 31.83
N ALA A 153 8.43 3.97 32.83
CA ALA A 153 7.46 2.89 32.64
C ALA A 153 6.13 3.36 32.01
N ASP A 154 5.75 4.61 32.25
CA ASP A 154 4.60 5.32 31.67
C ASP A 154 4.92 6.00 30.33
N GLY A 155 6.11 5.77 29.77
CA GLY A 155 6.52 6.26 28.45
C GLY A 155 7.09 7.67 28.43
N THR A 156 7.09 8.40 29.55
CA THR A 156 7.68 9.74 29.64
C THR A 156 9.17 9.70 29.35
N ARG A 157 9.63 10.62 28.52
CA ARG A 157 11.04 10.75 28.15
C ARG A 157 11.88 11.15 29.36
N ALA A 158 12.99 10.44 29.59
CA ALA A 158 13.96 10.84 30.61
C ALA A 158 14.64 12.18 30.24
N PRO A 159 15.02 13.04 31.22
CA PRO A 159 15.59 14.36 30.94
C PRO A 159 16.79 14.37 29.98
N ASP A 160 17.69 13.40 30.10
CA ASP A 160 18.92 13.29 29.30
C ASP A 160 18.75 12.43 28.02
N SER A 161 17.52 12.05 27.69
CA SER A 161 17.23 11.23 26.50
C SER A 161 17.28 12.09 25.23
N PRO A 162 18.00 11.68 24.16
CA PRO A 162 18.05 12.43 22.90
C PRO A 162 16.75 12.37 22.08
N SER A 163 15.75 11.59 22.51
CA SER A 163 14.43 11.59 21.84
C SER A 163 13.81 12.98 21.88
N ALA A 164 13.12 13.41 20.81
CA ALA A 164 12.47 14.71 20.77
C ALA A 164 11.17 14.78 21.59
N ARG A 165 10.58 13.62 21.88
CA ARG A 165 9.31 13.43 22.60
C ARG A 165 9.26 12.13 23.40
N ASP A 166 8.19 11.95 24.15
CA ASP A 166 7.86 10.73 24.90
C ASP A 166 7.69 9.51 23.98
N LEU A 167 7.71 8.31 24.54
CA LEU A 167 7.47 7.09 23.80
C LEU A 167 6.04 7.10 23.23
N ASP A 168 5.89 6.74 21.96
CA ASP A 168 4.63 6.93 21.25
C ASP A 168 3.54 5.99 21.78
N SER A 169 2.58 6.54 22.54
CA SER A 169 1.41 5.80 23.05
C SER A 169 0.47 5.34 21.93
N LEU A 170 -0.22 4.23 22.11
CA LEU A 170 -1.18 3.71 21.13
C LEU A 170 -2.56 3.58 21.76
N GLU A 171 -3.61 3.79 20.96
CA GLU A 171 -4.98 3.65 21.42
C GLU A 171 -5.30 2.17 21.63
N VAL A 172 -5.94 1.85 22.76
CA VAL A 172 -6.31 0.48 23.13
C VAL A 172 -7.81 0.38 23.31
N LYS A 173 -8.40 -0.67 22.76
CA LYS A 173 -9.78 -1.08 23.01
C LYS A 173 -9.79 -2.48 23.59
N VAL A 174 -10.64 -2.73 24.59
CA VAL A 174 -10.86 -4.06 25.14
C VAL A 174 -12.30 -4.44 24.85
N ASP A 175 -12.49 -5.58 24.18
CA ASP A 175 -13.82 -6.11 23.89
C ASP A 175 -14.43 -6.79 25.13
N THR A 176 -15.74 -6.96 25.13
CA THR A 176 -16.54 -7.71 26.12
C THR A 176 -16.00 -9.12 26.40
N ASN A 177 -15.39 -9.75 25.39
CA ASN A 177 -14.77 -11.07 25.49
C ASN A 177 -13.35 -11.04 26.07
N GLY A 178 -12.83 -9.90 26.52
CA GLY A 178 -11.47 -9.77 27.05
C GLY A 178 -10.36 -9.67 25.99
N ALA A 179 -10.71 -9.57 24.70
CA ALA A 179 -9.74 -9.37 23.64
C ALA A 179 -9.19 -7.93 23.64
N VAL A 180 -7.88 -7.78 23.59
CA VAL A 180 -7.18 -6.48 23.56
C VAL A 180 -6.82 -6.12 22.13
N TRP A 181 -7.32 -4.98 21.69
CA TRP A 181 -7.14 -4.42 20.37
C TRP A 181 -6.32 -3.14 20.46
N VAL A 182 -5.32 -2.99 19.58
CA VAL A 182 -4.43 -1.82 19.56
C VAL A 182 -4.54 -1.15 18.21
N LYS A 183 -4.74 0.17 18.19
CA LYS A 183 -4.63 0.98 16.98
C LYS A 183 -3.16 1.18 16.65
N TYR A 184 -2.62 0.34 15.79
CA TYR A 184 -1.19 0.40 15.45
C TYR A 184 -0.94 1.49 14.40
N GLN A 185 0.03 2.34 14.68
CA GLN A 185 0.47 3.40 13.79
C GLN A 185 1.93 3.73 14.07
N ASP A 186 2.68 3.94 13.00
CA ASP A 186 4.03 4.50 13.05
C ASP A 186 3.98 6.03 12.93
N PHE A 187 4.97 6.67 13.53
CA PHE A 187 5.08 8.12 13.60
C PHE A 187 6.42 8.59 13.05
N LYS A 188 6.44 9.81 12.53
CA LYS A 188 7.68 10.44 12.07
C LYS A 188 8.66 10.58 13.22
N THR A 189 9.90 10.15 12.98
CA THR A 189 11.00 10.18 13.96
C THR A 189 11.70 11.54 13.94
N GLY A 190 12.26 11.95 15.07
CA GLY A 190 13.03 13.20 15.22
C GLY A 190 12.19 14.46 15.39
N GLU A 191 10.86 14.35 15.33
CA GLU A 191 9.93 15.47 15.50
C GLU A 191 9.39 15.53 16.93
N LYS A 192 9.19 16.75 17.47
CA LYS A 192 8.57 16.93 18.79
C LYS A 192 7.10 16.54 18.80
N GLU A 193 6.41 16.84 17.70
CA GLU A 193 5.00 16.53 17.51
C GLU A 193 4.82 15.11 16.98
N LYS A 194 3.72 14.47 17.38
CA LYS A 194 3.40 13.09 17.02
C LYS A 194 2.61 13.04 15.72
N HIS A 195 3.32 13.10 14.59
CA HIS A 195 2.73 13.01 13.26
C HIS A 195 2.78 11.58 12.71
N PRO A 196 1.66 11.06 12.15
CA PRO A 196 1.66 9.80 11.41
C PRO A 196 2.73 9.75 10.32
N ALA A 197 3.40 8.59 10.19
CA ALA A 197 4.35 8.29 9.14
C ALA A 197 3.68 8.07 7.77
#